data_AF-A0A818ZMQ0-F1
#
_entry.id   AF-A0A818ZMQ0-F1
#
_cell.length_a   1.000
_cell.length_b   1.000
_cell.length_c   1.000
_cell.angle_alpha   90.00
_cell.angle_beta   90.00
_cell.angle_gamma   90.00
#
_symmetry.space_group_name_H-M   'P 1'
#
loop_
_entity.id
_entity.type
_entity.pdbx_description
1 polymer ?
#
loop_
_entity_poly.entity_id
_entity_poly.type
_entity_poly.pdbx_seq_one_letter_code
_entity_poly.pdbx_strand_id
1 'polypeptide(L)'
;MKQSRALDEVLKLLTGLDNDSTKRANIVEYVKAKGTIAVFAYASLIWNPCEHVEQIIPDCLLGGYIKGFICQDFIYRGTKDFKGLTMGLKPCDEGFVKGYLLIAGANQLIPFIKAFIKRETPISVDGTKMDIYTYDFLPVIMSDGKTIEWALTCVANSSSQFYSPITFSIKQQAEIMSRAYGINGTNFQYLHNTLHTYRQLSLIDTFTEEMEKLYATVLICRQYLTKDERQWLESFEKLKTKDERESAIESRKTNNVRMTKQNLFTRIRSIEALDALKHNQMVSV
;
A
#
# COMPACT_ATOMS: atom_id res chain seq x y z
N MET A 1 -31.35 -0.68 -17.38
CA MET A 1 -31.33 0.81 -17.26
C MET A 1 -31.01 1.32 -15.85
N LYS A 2 -31.78 0.98 -14.80
CA LYS A 2 -31.54 1.52 -13.44
C LYS A 2 -30.15 1.18 -12.87
N GLN A 3 -29.71 -0.09 -12.99
CA GLN A 3 -28.39 -0.52 -12.53
C GLN A 3 -27.24 0.11 -13.32
N SER A 4 -27.36 0.22 -14.65
CA SER A 4 -26.37 0.86 -15.52
C SER A 4 -26.14 2.33 -15.14
N ARG A 5 -27.22 3.09 -14.90
CA ARG A 5 -27.12 4.46 -14.42
C ARG A 5 -26.45 4.54 -13.06
N ALA A 6 -26.85 3.67 -12.12
CA ALA A 6 -26.27 3.64 -10.80
C ALA A 6 -24.78 3.24 -10.80
N LEU A 7 -24.37 2.37 -11.72
CA LEU A 7 -22.97 2.03 -11.93
C LEU A 7 -22.18 3.25 -12.45
N ASP A 8 -22.68 3.96 -13.47
CA ASP A 8 -22.05 5.21 -13.95
C ASP A 8 -21.87 6.25 -12.84
N GLU A 9 -22.89 6.47 -12.01
CA GLU A 9 -22.78 7.42 -10.88
C GLU A 9 -21.70 7.04 -9.87
N VAL A 10 -21.48 5.74 -9.62
CA VAL A 10 -20.41 5.29 -8.73
C VAL A 10 -19.05 5.41 -9.41
N LEU A 11 -18.95 5.12 -10.71
CA LEU A 11 -17.71 5.29 -11.47
C LEU A 11 -17.25 6.75 -11.51
N LYS A 12 -18.16 7.73 -11.47
CA LYS A 12 -17.80 9.16 -11.36
C LYS A 12 -17.05 9.52 -10.08
N LEU A 13 -17.13 8.70 -9.05
CA LEU A 13 -16.42 8.93 -7.78
C LEU A 13 -14.93 8.56 -7.86
N LEU A 14 -14.54 7.81 -8.90
CA LEU A 14 -13.17 7.36 -9.13
C LEU A 14 -12.41 8.43 -9.93
N THR A 15 -11.45 9.09 -9.28
CA THR A 15 -10.56 10.07 -9.92
C THR A 15 -9.84 9.46 -11.12
N GLY A 16 -9.92 10.12 -12.28
CA GLY A 16 -9.42 9.60 -13.56
C GLY A 16 -10.53 9.06 -14.47
N LEU A 17 -11.68 8.67 -13.89
CA LEU A 17 -12.89 8.31 -14.64
C LEU A 17 -13.97 9.38 -14.54
N ASP A 18 -13.86 10.32 -13.60
CA ASP A 18 -14.86 11.33 -13.25
C ASP A 18 -15.27 12.22 -14.45
N ASN A 19 -14.32 12.58 -15.31
CA ASN A 19 -14.57 13.45 -16.47
C ASN A 19 -14.61 12.70 -17.82
N ASP A 20 -14.40 11.39 -17.84
CA ASP A 20 -14.40 10.58 -19.09
C ASP A 20 -15.72 9.81 -19.26
N SER A 21 -16.74 10.50 -19.76
CA SER A 21 -18.08 9.91 -19.95
C SER A 21 -18.10 8.77 -20.97
N THR A 22 -17.28 8.86 -22.02
CA THR A 22 -17.18 7.82 -23.05
C THR A 22 -16.59 6.54 -22.48
N LYS A 23 -15.50 6.63 -21.72
CA LYS A 23 -14.89 5.46 -21.08
C LYS A 23 -15.81 4.82 -20.06
N ARG A 24 -16.51 5.62 -19.24
CA ARG A 24 -17.53 5.09 -18.31
C ARG A 24 -18.68 4.38 -19.03
N ALA A 25 -19.18 4.91 -20.14
CA ALA A 25 -20.21 4.24 -20.94
C ALA A 25 -19.74 2.87 -21.44
N ASN A 26 -18.48 2.78 -21.92
CA ASN A 26 -17.88 1.51 -22.35
C ASN A 26 -17.73 0.51 -21.20
N ILE A 27 -17.29 0.97 -20.00
CA ILE A 27 -17.23 0.15 -18.78
C ILE A 27 -18.61 -0.41 -18.45
N VAL A 28 -19.64 0.45 -18.46
CA VAL A 28 -21.00 0.06 -18.09
C VAL A 28 -21.54 -1.02 -19.03
N GLU A 29 -21.34 -0.88 -20.35
CA GLU A 29 -21.76 -1.90 -21.31
C GLU A 29 -20.94 -3.19 -21.18
N TYR A 30 -19.63 -3.10 -20.92
CA TYR A 30 -18.79 -4.27 -20.64
C TYR A 30 -19.29 -5.05 -19.40
N VAL A 31 -19.48 -4.35 -18.27
CA VAL A 31 -19.94 -4.94 -17.01
C VAL A 31 -21.35 -5.54 -17.16
N LYS A 32 -22.22 -4.88 -17.91
CA LYS A 32 -23.57 -5.38 -18.23
C LYS A 32 -23.52 -6.65 -19.08
N ALA A 33 -22.64 -6.72 -20.07
CA ALA A 33 -22.47 -7.90 -20.92
C ALA A 33 -21.85 -9.09 -20.17
N LYS A 34 -20.88 -8.83 -19.28
CA LYS A 34 -20.21 -9.87 -18.48
C LYS A 34 -20.99 -10.29 -17.24
N GLY A 35 -21.84 -9.41 -16.69
CA GLY A 35 -22.53 -9.61 -15.43
C GLY A 35 -21.62 -9.56 -14.20
N THR A 36 -20.37 -9.12 -14.35
CA THR A 36 -19.36 -9.07 -13.31
C THR A 36 -18.49 -7.83 -13.44
N ILE A 37 -17.84 -7.45 -12.35
CA ILE A 37 -16.77 -6.45 -12.33
C ILE A 37 -15.57 -7.00 -11.56
N ALA A 38 -14.38 -6.65 -12.02
CA ALA A 38 -13.13 -7.08 -11.40
C ALA A 38 -12.32 -5.88 -10.90
N VAL A 39 -11.62 -6.07 -9.78
CA VAL A 39 -10.56 -5.18 -9.27
C VAL A 39 -9.24 -5.93 -9.33
N PHE A 40 -8.19 -5.32 -9.88
CA PHE A 40 -6.84 -5.87 -9.83
C PHE A 40 -6.16 -5.49 -8.51
N ALA A 41 -5.79 -6.50 -7.72
CA ALA A 41 -5.13 -6.38 -6.44
C ALA A 41 -3.64 -6.74 -6.54
N TYR A 42 -2.76 -5.79 -6.26
CA TYR A 42 -1.29 -5.94 -6.33
C TYR A 42 -0.55 -5.66 -5.01
N ALA A 43 -1.29 -5.39 -3.93
CA ALA A 43 -0.73 -5.04 -2.62
C ALA A 43 -1.68 -5.49 -1.48
N SER A 44 -2.10 -4.58 -0.61
CA SER A 44 -2.90 -4.92 0.59
C SER A 44 -4.28 -5.49 0.32
N LEU A 45 -4.83 -5.30 -0.87
CA LEU A 45 -6.07 -5.95 -1.28
C LEU A 45 -5.93 -7.48 -1.38
N ILE A 46 -4.72 -8.01 -1.54
CA ILE A 46 -4.48 -9.46 -1.60
C ILE A 46 -4.69 -10.10 -0.22
N TRP A 47 -4.10 -9.53 0.84
CA TRP A 47 -4.18 -10.09 2.21
C TRP A 47 -5.30 -9.50 3.07
N ASN A 48 -5.93 -8.42 2.61
CA ASN A 48 -7.07 -7.80 3.27
C ASN A 48 -8.00 -7.25 2.19
N PRO A 49 -8.80 -8.09 1.52
CA PRO A 49 -9.72 -7.66 0.47
C PRO A 49 -10.81 -6.71 1.01
N CYS A 50 -11.47 -5.96 0.13
CA CYS A 50 -12.68 -5.22 0.48
C CYS A 50 -13.90 -6.14 0.61
N GLU A 51 -14.99 -5.60 1.15
CA GLU A 51 -16.27 -6.31 1.27
C GLU A 51 -16.88 -6.60 -0.10
N HIS A 52 -17.83 -7.54 -0.17
CA HIS A 52 -18.59 -7.92 -1.37
C HIS A 52 -17.79 -8.63 -2.49
N VAL A 53 -16.59 -9.13 -2.20
CA VAL A 53 -15.88 -10.05 -3.10
C VAL A 53 -16.59 -11.39 -3.12
N GLU A 54 -16.99 -11.86 -4.30
CA GLU A 54 -17.64 -13.15 -4.51
C GLU A 54 -16.67 -14.21 -5.04
N GLN A 55 -15.66 -13.79 -5.82
CA GLN A 55 -14.64 -14.68 -6.36
C GLN A 55 -13.26 -14.00 -6.35
N ILE A 56 -12.23 -14.81 -6.10
CA ILE A 56 -10.83 -14.40 -6.18
C ILE A 56 -10.14 -15.28 -7.22
N ILE A 57 -9.53 -14.66 -8.24
CA ILE A 57 -8.70 -15.35 -9.23
C ILE A 57 -7.22 -15.04 -8.93
N PRO A 58 -6.39 -16.04 -8.61
CA PRO A 58 -4.97 -15.85 -8.33
C PRO A 58 -4.13 -15.71 -9.61
N ASP A 59 -2.84 -15.41 -9.43
CA ASP A 59 -1.79 -15.45 -10.46
C ASP A 59 -2.14 -14.72 -11.77
N CYS A 60 -2.62 -13.50 -11.62
CA CYS A 60 -2.95 -12.61 -12.71
C CYS A 60 -1.78 -11.65 -13.01
N LEU A 61 -1.63 -11.25 -14.26
CA LEU A 61 -0.56 -10.39 -14.74
C LEU A 61 -1.11 -9.11 -15.35
N LEU A 62 -0.62 -7.97 -14.88
CA LEU A 62 -0.81 -6.65 -15.49
C LEU A 62 0.51 -6.23 -16.15
N GLY A 63 0.50 -6.02 -17.47
CA GLY A 63 1.65 -5.51 -18.24
C GLY A 63 1.64 -3.98 -18.36
N GLY A 64 2.80 -3.39 -18.68
CA GLY A 64 2.96 -1.94 -18.87
C GLY A 64 3.14 -1.14 -17.57
N TYR A 65 3.36 -1.83 -16.44
CA TYR A 65 3.51 -1.20 -15.13
C TYR A 65 4.59 -1.88 -14.30
N ILE A 66 5.21 -1.10 -13.42
CA ILE A 66 5.96 -1.57 -12.26
C ILE A 66 5.29 -1.07 -10.99
N LYS A 67 5.59 -1.72 -9.87
CA LYS A 67 5.13 -1.29 -8.55
C LYS A 67 6.30 -0.93 -7.64
N GLY A 68 6.04 -0.10 -6.64
CA GLY A 68 6.99 0.21 -5.58
C GLY A 68 6.35 1.02 -4.46
N PHE A 69 7.07 1.26 -3.37
CA PHE A 69 6.61 2.11 -2.25
C PHE A 69 6.74 3.61 -2.61
N ILE A 70 5.93 4.04 -3.57
CA ILE A 70 6.01 5.38 -4.20
C ILE A 70 4.92 6.35 -3.73
N CYS A 71 4.02 5.91 -2.85
CA CYS A 71 2.96 6.75 -2.29
C CYS A 71 3.27 7.05 -0.81
N GLN A 72 3.19 8.32 -0.42
CA GLN A 72 3.24 8.72 0.98
C GLN A 72 1.85 8.60 1.61
N ASP A 73 1.78 8.19 2.87
CA ASP A 73 0.53 8.01 3.59
C ASP A 73 0.63 8.58 5.01
N PHE A 74 -0.27 9.50 5.36
CA PHE A 74 -0.32 10.12 6.69
C PHE A 74 -1.55 9.72 7.51
N ILE A 75 -2.39 8.82 6.99
CA ILE A 75 -3.62 8.36 7.64
C ILE A 75 -3.46 6.89 8.06
N TYR A 76 -3.28 5.98 7.11
CA TYR A 76 -3.34 4.55 7.39
C TYR A 76 -2.00 4.00 7.88
N ARG A 77 -0.89 4.38 7.25
CA ARG A 77 0.46 3.88 7.56
C ARG A 77 1.44 4.93 8.06
N GLY A 78 0.96 6.16 8.27
CA GLY A 78 1.75 7.24 8.84
C GLY A 78 0.90 8.23 9.60
N THR A 79 1.53 9.33 9.98
CA THR A 79 0.91 10.51 10.60
C THR A 79 1.33 11.76 9.83
N LYS A 80 0.70 12.90 10.11
CA LYS A 80 1.09 14.19 9.49
C LYS A 80 2.56 14.54 9.74
N ASP A 81 3.07 14.26 10.95
CA ASP A 81 4.44 14.56 11.34
C ASP A 81 5.46 13.56 10.77
N PHE A 82 5.01 12.34 10.50
CA PHE A 82 5.85 11.25 10.04
C PHE A 82 5.05 10.33 9.11
N LYS A 83 5.06 10.66 7.81
CA LYS A 83 4.35 9.90 6.77
C LYS A 83 4.99 8.53 6.58
N GLY A 84 4.16 7.52 6.36
CA GLY A 84 4.58 6.20 5.88
C GLY A 84 4.65 6.15 4.36
N LEU A 85 5.02 4.99 3.85
CA LEU A 85 5.06 4.65 2.43
C LEU A 85 4.14 3.47 2.13
N THR A 86 3.33 3.61 1.08
CA THR A 86 2.44 2.58 0.55
C THR A 86 2.75 2.31 -0.91
N MET A 87 2.30 1.15 -1.41
CA MET A 87 2.59 0.73 -2.78
C MET A 87 1.74 1.49 -3.80
N GLY A 88 2.32 1.82 -4.94
CA GLY A 88 1.62 2.35 -6.10
C GLY A 88 2.15 1.74 -7.40
N LEU A 89 1.32 1.79 -8.45
CA LEU A 89 1.74 1.43 -9.81
C LEU A 89 2.24 2.66 -10.55
N LYS A 90 3.32 2.48 -11.32
CA LYS A 90 3.86 3.47 -12.24
C LYS A 90 3.96 2.85 -13.64
N PRO A 91 3.57 3.56 -14.71
CA PRO A 91 3.77 3.09 -16.08
C PRO A 91 5.23 2.75 -16.38
N CYS A 92 5.44 1.63 -17.07
CA CYS A 92 6.73 1.15 -17.56
C CYS A 92 6.47 0.12 -18.67
N ASP A 93 6.82 0.44 -19.91
CA ASP A 93 6.42 -0.34 -21.09
C ASP A 93 6.83 -1.82 -21.02
N GLU A 94 8.04 -2.11 -20.51
CA GLU A 94 8.56 -3.47 -20.33
C GLU A 94 8.23 -4.07 -18.95
N GLY A 95 7.50 -3.33 -18.11
CA GLY A 95 7.14 -3.73 -16.76
C GLY A 95 5.96 -4.70 -16.71
N PHE A 96 5.96 -5.57 -15.69
CA PHE A 96 4.80 -6.33 -15.31
C PHE A 96 4.66 -6.45 -13.80
N VAL A 97 3.41 -6.64 -13.36
CA VAL A 97 3.03 -6.83 -11.96
C VAL A 97 2.17 -8.07 -11.83
N LYS A 98 2.51 -8.92 -10.85
CA LYS A 98 1.70 -10.08 -10.46
C LYS A 98 0.72 -9.68 -9.37
N GLY A 99 -0.51 -10.15 -9.50
CA GLY A 99 -1.60 -9.83 -8.61
C GLY A 99 -2.77 -10.81 -8.71
N TYR A 100 -3.90 -10.36 -8.19
CA TYR A 100 -5.13 -11.13 -8.06
C TYR A 100 -6.28 -10.34 -8.67
N LEU A 101 -7.30 -11.01 -9.18
CA LEU A 101 -8.57 -10.36 -9.51
C LEU A 101 -9.58 -10.64 -8.40
N LEU A 102 -10.13 -9.58 -7.84
CA LEU A 102 -11.24 -9.61 -6.91
C LEU A 102 -12.52 -9.32 -7.70
N ILE A 103 -13.47 -10.25 -7.72
CA ILE A 103 -14.63 -10.20 -8.61
C ILE A 103 -15.92 -10.15 -7.80
N ALA A 104 -16.83 -9.28 -8.24
CA ALA A 104 -18.21 -9.25 -7.78
C ALA A 104 -19.17 -9.44 -8.97
N GLY A 105 -20.21 -10.23 -8.76
CA GLY A 105 -21.27 -10.48 -9.73
C GLY A 105 -22.38 -9.44 -9.72
N ALA A 106 -23.38 -9.67 -10.59
CA ALA A 106 -24.41 -8.71 -10.94
C ALA A 106 -25.16 -8.11 -9.72
N ASN A 107 -25.36 -8.88 -8.65
CA ASN A 107 -26.07 -8.40 -7.45
C ASN A 107 -25.20 -7.54 -6.52
N GLN A 108 -23.87 -7.61 -6.65
CA GLN A 108 -22.90 -6.97 -5.76
C GLN A 108 -22.06 -5.88 -6.42
N LEU A 109 -22.24 -5.61 -7.73
CA LEU A 109 -21.45 -4.62 -8.49
C LEU A 109 -21.31 -3.26 -7.77
N ILE A 110 -22.43 -2.66 -7.36
CA ILE A 110 -22.45 -1.33 -6.75
C ILE A 110 -21.90 -1.35 -5.31
N PRO A 111 -22.37 -2.24 -4.40
CA PRO A 111 -21.78 -2.38 -3.08
C PRO A 111 -20.27 -2.61 -3.10
N PHE A 112 -19.79 -3.47 -4.00
CA PHE A 112 -18.38 -3.79 -4.16
C PHE A 112 -17.52 -2.58 -4.51
N ILE A 113 -17.90 -1.82 -5.55
CA ILE A 113 -17.13 -0.62 -5.95
C ILE A 113 -17.19 0.44 -4.84
N LYS A 114 -18.32 0.61 -4.16
CA LYS A 114 -18.42 1.54 -3.03
C LYS A 114 -17.51 1.14 -1.87
N ALA A 115 -17.45 -0.15 -1.53
CA ALA A 115 -16.56 -0.67 -0.50
C ALA A 115 -15.09 -0.47 -0.89
N PHE A 116 -14.75 -0.69 -2.16
CA PHE A 116 -13.43 -0.42 -2.72
C PHE A 116 -13.06 1.08 -2.62
N ILE A 117 -13.93 2.00 -3.07
CA ILE A 117 -13.69 3.44 -2.98
C ILE A 117 -13.49 3.88 -1.53
N LYS A 118 -14.38 3.45 -0.63
CA LYS A 118 -14.31 3.78 0.81
C LYS A 118 -12.97 3.37 1.42
N ARG A 119 -12.40 2.26 0.94
CA ARG A 119 -11.13 1.73 1.42
C ARG A 119 -9.92 2.46 0.82
N GLU A 120 -9.91 2.70 -0.48
CA GLU A 120 -8.74 3.23 -1.20
C GLU A 120 -8.69 4.76 -1.21
N THR A 121 -9.74 5.43 -0.73
CA THR A 121 -9.84 6.90 -0.65
C THR A 121 -10.01 7.39 0.80
N PRO A 122 -8.98 7.28 1.65
CA PRO A 122 -9.06 7.77 3.03
C PRO A 122 -9.26 9.29 3.08
N ILE A 123 -10.01 9.74 4.08
CA ILE A 123 -10.22 11.16 4.40
C ILE A 123 -9.82 11.35 5.87
N SER A 124 -8.96 12.33 6.16
CA SER A 124 -8.58 12.64 7.54
C SER A 124 -9.66 13.44 8.27
N VAL A 125 -9.52 13.55 9.59
CA VAL A 125 -10.46 14.27 10.46
C VAL A 125 -10.69 15.73 10.03
N ASP A 126 -9.69 16.38 9.44
CA ASP A 126 -9.79 17.75 8.92
C ASP A 126 -10.34 17.85 7.48
N GLY A 127 -10.81 16.74 6.92
CA GLY A 127 -11.38 16.69 5.57
C GLY A 127 -10.35 16.51 4.44
N THR A 128 -9.05 16.37 4.74
CA THR A 128 -8.05 16.13 3.68
C THR A 128 -8.26 14.75 3.07
N LYS A 129 -8.60 14.73 1.77
CA LYS A 129 -8.68 13.50 0.97
C LYS A 129 -7.28 13.05 0.56
N MET A 130 -6.97 11.79 0.78
CA MET A 130 -5.78 11.13 0.26
C MET A 130 -6.03 10.71 -1.19
N ASP A 131 -5.67 11.57 -2.14
CA ASP A 131 -5.80 11.34 -3.58
C ASP A 131 -4.59 10.59 -4.18
N ILE A 132 -4.05 9.62 -3.44
CA ILE A 132 -2.83 8.85 -3.80
C ILE A 132 -2.98 8.02 -5.07
N TYR A 133 -4.21 7.75 -5.50
CA TYR A 133 -4.49 6.96 -6.70
C TYR A 133 -5.38 7.71 -7.69
N THR A 134 -5.06 7.53 -8.96
CA THR A 134 -6.03 7.57 -10.06
C THR A 134 -6.50 6.15 -10.34
N TYR A 135 -7.66 6.02 -10.96
CA TYR A 135 -8.28 4.72 -11.23
C TYR A 135 -8.45 4.53 -12.72
N ASP A 136 -8.09 3.34 -13.18
CA ASP A 136 -8.30 2.93 -14.56
C ASP A 136 -8.81 1.49 -14.64
N PHE A 137 -9.44 1.13 -15.75
CA PHE A 137 -9.74 -0.24 -16.08
C PHE A 137 -8.73 -0.73 -17.10
N LEU A 138 -7.89 -1.66 -16.66
CA LEU A 138 -6.76 -2.16 -17.43
C LEU A 138 -6.97 -3.63 -17.78
N PRO A 139 -6.43 -4.09 -18.93
CA PRO A 139 -6.46 -5.49 -19.28
C PRO A 139 -5.53 -6.30 -18.37
N VAL A 140 -6.03 -7.41 -17.84
CA VAL A 140 -5.28 -8.31 -16.95
C VAL A 140 -5.34 -9.73 -17.49
N ILE A 141 -4.17 -10.35 -17.63
CA ILE A 141 -4.00 -11.70 -18.16
C ILE A 141 -4.06 -12.70 -17.00
N MET A 142 -4.94 -13.69 -17.10
CA MET A 142 -5.05 -14.80 -16.14
C MET A 142 -4.05 -15.90 -16.46
N SER A 143 -3.81 -16.80 -15.50
CA SER A 143 -2.86 -17.91 -15.65
C SER A 143 -3.22 -18.90 -16.78
N ASP A 144 -4.49 -18.99 -17.16
CA ASP A 144 -4.95 -19.79 -18.31
C ASP A 144 -4.79 -19.07 -19.67
N GLY A 145 -4.19 -17.88 -19.68
CA GLY A 145 -3.96 -17.07 -20.87
C GLY A 145 -5.15 -16.22 -21.31
N LYS A 146 -6.32 -16.33 -20.67
CA LYS A 146 -7.47 -15.46 -20.97
C LYS A 146 -7.27 -14.07 -20.36
N THR A 147 -7.84 -13.06 -21.00
CA THR A 147 -7.77 -11.67 -20.54
C THR A 147 -9.11 -11.22 -19.94
N ILE A 148 -9.06 -10.57 -18.78
CA ILE A 148 -10.12 -9.67 -18.33
C ILE A 148 -9.78 -8.29 -18.89
N GLU A 149 -10.51 -7.88 -19.92
CA GLU A 149 -10.24 -6.64 -20.67
C GLU A 149 -10.36 -5.37 -19.81
N TRP A 150 -11.24 -5.40 -18.80
CA TRP A 150 -11.54 -4.25 -17.95
C TRP A 150 -11.51 -4.67 -16.48
N ALA A 151 -10.36 -4.50 -15.83
CA ALA A 151 -10.20 -4.66 -14.38
C ALA A 151 -9.86 -3.31 -13.73
N LEU A 152 -10.69 -2.88 -12.78
CA LEU A 152 -10.49 -1.65 -12.02
C LEU A 152 -9.19 -1.74 -11.22
N THR A 153 -8.30 -0.79 -11.44
CA THR A 153 -6.93 -0.81 -10.94
C THR A 153 -6.57 0.55 -10.35
N CYS A 154 -5.97 0.55 -9.16
CA CYS A 154 -5.34 1.74 -8.58
C CYS A 154 -3.99 2.01 -9.24
N VAL A 155 -3.80 3.19 -9.82
CA VAL A 155 -2.53 3.65 -10.36
C VAL A 155 -2.06 4.83 -9.53
N ALA A 156 -0.75 4.94 -9.24
CA ALA A 156 -0.26 6.06 -8.44
C ALA A 156 -0.56 7.38 -9.14
N ASN A 157 -1.21 8.31 -8.41
CA ASN A 157 -1.51 9.63 -8.94
C ASN A 157 -0.25 10.49 -8.90
N SER A 158 0.47 10.59 -10.03
CA SER A 158 1.71 11.39 -10.11
C SER A 158 1.51 12.89 -9.87
N SER A 159 0.28 13.40 -9.96
CA SER A 159 -0.08 14.79 -9.68
C SER A 159 -0.43 15.04 -8.21
N SER A 160 -0.58 13.99 -7.40
CA SER A 160 -0.87 14.12 -5.97
C SER A 160 0.35 14.64 -5.20
N GLN A 161 0.13 15.51 -4.21
CA GLN A 161 1.16 15.89 -3.24
C GLN A 161 1.68 14.72 -2.39
N PHE A 162 0.96 13.60 -2.39
CA PHE A 162 1.32 12.36 -1.70
C PHE A 162 2.10 11.40 -2.61
N TYR A 163 2.24 11.71 -3.90
CA TYR A 163 3.18 11.01 -4.75
C TYR A 163 4.61 11.33 -4.31
N SER A 164 5.48 10.32 -4.29
CA SER A 164 6.90 10.53 -4.04
C SER A 164 7.63 10.64 -5.39
N PRO A 165 7.94 11.87 -5.88
CA PRO A 165 8.63 12.04 -7.16
C PRO A 165 10.10 11.60 -7.09
N ILE A 166 10.68 11.60 -5.88
CA ILE A 166 12.03 11.13 -5.62
C ILE A 166 11.95 9.65 -5.24
N THR A 167 12.56 8.79 -6.03
CA THR A 167 12.73 7.38 -5.65
C THR A 167 13.59 7.31 -4.39
N PHE A 168 12.97 7.07 -3.23
CA PHE A 168 13.69 6.79 -2.01
C PHE A 168 14.56 5.54 -2.21
N SER A 169 15.83 5.64 -1.85
CA SER A 169 16.69 4.45 -1.75
C SER A 169 16.10 3.45 -0.74
N ILE A 170 16.43 2.16 -0.88
CA ILE A 170 16.06 1.12 0.10
C ILE A 170 16.36 1.57 1.54
N LYS A 171 17.50 2.24 1.75
CA LYS A 171 17.88 2.77 3.07
C LYS A 171 16.86 3.80 3.57
N GLN A 172 16.53 4.81 2.78
CA GLN A 172 15.55 5.82 3.16
C GLN A 172 14.16 5.23 3.38
N GLN A 173 13.72 4.32 2.51
CA GLN A 173 12.47 3.60 2.69
C GLN A 173 12.49 2.82 4.02
N ALA A 174 13.59 2.12 4.32
CA ALA A 174 13.72 1.37 5.56
C ALA A 174 13.71 2.24 6.82
N GLU A 175 14.34 3.42 6.78
CA GLU A 175 14.29 4.38 7.88
C GLU A 175 12.86 4.86 8.16
N ILE A 176 12.08 5.12 7.10
CA ILE A 176 10.67 5.52 7.23
C ILE A 176 9.84 4.33 7.74
N MET A 177 9.90 3.18 7.06
CA MET A 177 9.02 2.05 7.33
C MET A 177 9.30 1.36 8.66
N SER A 178 10.52 1.48 9.20
CA SER A 178 10.86 0.98 10.54
C SER A 178 10.18 1.74 11.68
N ARG A 179 9.75 2.98 11.42
CA ARG A 179 9.22 3.92 12.42
C ARG A 179 7.78 4.35 12.18
N ALA A 180 7.33 4.43 10.93
CA ALA A 180 6.04 5.00 10.58
C ALA A 180 4.87 4.14 11.06
N TYR A 181 3.79 4.81 11.46
CA TYR A 181 2.56 4.20 11.97
C TYR A 181 1.36 5.08 11.67
N GLY A 182 0.20 4.46 11.46
CA GLY A 182 -1.08 5.15 11.31
C GLY A 182 -2.24 4.29 11.84
N ILE A 183 -3.48 4.69 11.53
CA ILE A 183 -4.68 4.06 12.10
C ILE A 183 -4.90 2.61 11.62
N ASN A 184 -4.20 2.19 10.56
CA ASN A 184 -4.20 0.79 10.08
C ASN A 184 -2.98 -0.02 10.55
N GLY A 185 -2.19 0.50 11.50
CA GLY A 185 -1.03 -0.17 12.08
C GLY A 185 0.30 0.42 11.60
N THR A 186 1.40 -0.26 11.91
CA THR A 186 2.74 0.22 11.50
C THR A 186 2.97 0.03 10.01
N ASN A 187 3.87 0.82 9.46
CA ASN A 187 4.30 0.66 8.08
C ASN A 187 5.16 -0.60 7.91
N PHE A 188 5.87 -1.02 8.96
CA PHE A 188 6.52 -2.33 9.03
C PHE A 188 5.50 -3.47 8.90
N GLN A 189 4.37 -3.44 9.63
CA GLN A 189 3.31 -4.45 9.46
C GLN A 189 2.77 -4.51 8.03
N TYR A 190 2.64 -3.37 7.36
CA TYR A 190 2.22 -3.32 5.95
C TYR A 190 3.22 -4.04 5.03
N LEU A 191 4.52 -3.74 5.18
CA LEU A 191 5.58 -4.42 4.42
C LEU A 191 5.62 -5.91 4.73
N HIS A 192 5.59 -6.27 6.03
CA HIS A 192 5.64 -7.65 6.50
C HIS A 192 4.49 -8.47 5.92
N ASN A 193 3.25 -8.01 6.07
CA ASN A 193 2.08 -8.72 5.56
C ASN A 193 2.16 -8.87 4.04
N THR A 194 2.54 -7.80 3.33
CA THR A 194 2.68 -7.83 1.88
C THR A 194 3.72 -8.87 1.44
N LEU A 195 4.94 -8.80 1.98
CA LEU A 195 5.99 -9.74 1.61
C LEU A 195 5.66 -11.18 2.03
N HIS A 196 5.10 -11.37 3.23
CA HIS A 196 4.68 -12.67 3.72
C HIS A 196 3.65 -13.32 2.79
N THR A 197 2.64 -12.57 2.38
CA THR A 197 1.63 -13.02 1.42
C THR A 197 2.25 -13.32 0.05
N TYR A 198 3.16 -12.48 -0.43
CA TYR A 198 3.89 -12.75 -1.68
C TYR A 198 4.65 -14.08 -1.64
N ARG A 199 5.36 -14.34 -0.54
CA ARG A 199 6.07 -15.62 -0.33
C ARG A 199 5.11 -16.81 -0.24
N GLN A 200 4.04 -16.70 0.55
CA GLN A 200 3.05 -17.77 0.69
C GLN A 200 2.40 -18.15 -0.64
N LEU A 201 2.16 -17.16 -1.49
CA LEU A 201 1.49 -17.33 -2.78
C LEU A 201 2.47 -17.54 -3.93
N SER A 202 3.78 -17.61 -3.65
CA SER A 202 4.85 -17.72 -4.66
C SER A 202 4.75 -16.67 -5.77
N LEU A 203 4.33 -15.44 -5.43
CA LEU A 203 4.24 -14.34 -6.37
C LEU A 203 5.63 -13.73 -6.59
N ILE A 204 6.07 -13.77 -7.84
CA ILE A 204 7.35 -13.18 -8.26
C ILE A 204 7.09 -12.21 -9.41
N ASP A 205 7.43 -10.94 -9.20
CA ASP A 205 7.45 -9.92 -10.24
C ASP A 205 8.66 -9.00 -10.12
N THR A 206 8.66 -7.94 -10.94
CA THR A 206 9.76 -6.97 -11.07
C THR A 206 10.19 -6.31 -9.75
N PHE A 207 9.36 -6.34 -8.70
CA PHE A 207 9.66 -5.68 -7.43
C PHE A 207 9.96 -6.65 -6.27
N THR A 208 9.77 -7.96 -6.46
CA THR A 208 9.91 -8.94 -5.36
C THR A 208 11.31 -8.90 -4.71
N GLU A 209 12.38 -8.86 -5.50
CA GLU A 209 13.75 -8.82 -4.96
C GLU A 209 14.03 -7.52 -4.18
N GLU A 210 13.55 -6.38 -4.67
CA GLU A 210 13.70 -5.11 -3.96
C GLU A 210 12.92 -5.10 -2.64
N MET A 211 11.71 -5.67 -2.63
CA MET A 211 10.89 -5.81 -1.43
C MET A 211 11.58 -6.68 -0.36
N GLU A 212 12.26 -7.76 -0.78
CA GLU A 212 13.05 -8.63 0.09
C GLU A 212 14.22 -7.88 0.74
N LYS A 213 15.01 -7.16 -0.07
CA LYS A 213 16.12 -6.31 0.43
C LYS A 213 15.62 -5.23 1.38
N LEU A 214 14.50 -4.60 1.05
CA LEU A 214 13.86 -3.60 1.88
C LEU A 214 13.42 -4.16 3.22
N TYR A 215 12.77 -5.32 3.24
CA TYR A 215 12.33 -5.97 4.47
C TYR A 215 13.51 -6.31 5.38
N ALA A 216 14.58 -6.90 4.84
CA ALA A 216 15.80 -7.16 5.59
C ALA A 216 16.42 -5.86 6.16
N THR A 217 16.45 -4.79 5.36
CA THR A 217 16.97 -3.48 5.80
C THR A 217 16.10 -2.87 6.90
N VAL A 218 14.76 -3.00 6.83
CA VAL A 218 13.85 -2.52 7.88
C VAL A 218 14.09 -3.27 9.20
N LEU A 219 14.31 -4.59 9.15
CA LEU A 219 14.64 -5.37 10.35
C LEU A 219 15.93 -4.87 11.00
N ILE A 220 16.96 -4.56 10.21
CA ILE A 220 18.18 -3.92 10.71
C ILE A 220 17.83 -2.59 11.37
N CYS A 221 17.17 -1.67 10.67
CA CYS A 221 16.78 -0.36 11.21
C CYS A 221 16.03 -0.47 12.56
N ARG A 222 15.15 -1.46 12.71
CA ARG A 222 14.40 -1.70 13.96
C ARG A 222 15.28 -2.09 15.16
N GLN A 223 16.41 -2.77 14.91
CA GLN A 223 17.39 -3.11 15.96
C GLN A 223 18.11 -1.86 16.51
N TYR A 224 18.13 -0.76 15.75
CA TYR A 224 18.79 0.49 16.11
C TYR A 224 17.83 1.59 16.60
N LEU A 225 16.54 1.29 16.70
CA LEU A 225 15.58 2.15 17.41
C LEU A 225 15.97 2.28 18.89
N THR A 226 15.60 3.39 19.53
CA THR A 226 15.70 3.47 21.00
C THR A 226 14.83 2.39 21.65
N LYS A 227 15.13 2.04 22.91
CA LYS A 227 14.33 1.09 23.67
C LYS A 227 12.86 1.52 23.73
N ASP A 228 12.61 2.80 23.98
CA ASP A 228 11.26 3.36 24.09
C ASP A 228 10.51 3.35 22.75
N GLU A 229 11.19 3.70 21.65
CA GLU A 229 10.60 3.62 20.29
C GLU A 229 10.19 2.18 19.96
N ARG A 230 11.09 1.23 20.22
CA ARG A 230 10.86 -0.19 19.93
C ARG A 230 9.70 -0.75 20.77
N GLN A 231 9.74 -0.58 22.09
CA GLN A 231 8.72 -1.09 23.00
C GLN A 231 7.33 -0.51 22.68
N TRP A 232 7.27 0.78 22.34
CA TRP A 232 6.02 1.40 21.95
C TRP A 232 5.49 0.83 20.62
N LEU A 233 6.33 0.72 19.58
CA LEU A 233 5.91 0.14 18.29
C LEU A 233 5.45 -1.31 18.45
N GLU A 234 6.15 -2.13 19.22
CA GLU A 234 5.76 -3.52 19.50
C GLU A 234 4.42 -3.62 20.25
N SER A 235 4.15 -2.67 21.14
CA SER A 235 2.85 -2.58 21.84
C SER A 235 1.75 -2.11 20.90
N PHE A 236 2.04 -1.11 20.07
CA PHE A 236 1.11 -0.57 19.07
C PHE A 236 0.72 -1.62 18.02
N GLU A 237 1.66 -2.47 17.62
CA GLU A 237 1.46 -3.56 16.65
C GLU A 237 0.48 -4.63 17.16
N LYS A 238 0.26 -4.74 18.48
CA LYS A 238 -0.69 -5.68 19.10
C LYS A 238 -2.14 -5.20 19.09
N LEU A 239 -2.36 -3.89 18.92
CA LEU A 239 -3.70 -3.28 18.88
C LEU A 239 -4.51 -3.82 17.69
N LYS A 240 -5.80 -4.08 17.91
CA LYS A 240 -6.66 -4.77 16.96
C LYS A 240 -7.58 -3.82 16.21
N THR A 241 -8.12 -2.82 16.89
CA THR A 241 -9.11 -1.90 16.31
C THR A 241 -8.49 -0.58 15.86
N LYS A 242 -9.23 0.19 15.05
CA LYS A 242 -8.82 1.55 14.67
C LYS A 242 -8.88 2.49 15.87
N ASP A 243 -9.94 2.41 16.67
CA ASP A 243 -10.17 3.25 17.86
C ASP A 243 -9.06 3.09 18.91
N GLU A 244 -8.60 1.85 19.14
CA GLU A 244 -7.44 1.56 20.00
C GLU A 244 -6.18 2.26 19.49
N ARG A 245 -5.92 2.18 18.17
CA ARG A 245 -4.76 2.80 17.54
C ARG A 245 -4.85 4.31 17.55
N GLU A 246 -6.01 4.88 17.28
CA GLU A 246 -6.24 6.34 17.36
C GLU A 246 -5.96 6.85 18.79
N SER A 247 -6.49 6.16 19.80
CA SER A 247 -6.24 6.48 21.20
C SER A 247 -4.75 6.42 21.57
N ALA A 248 -4.03 5.39 21.09
CA ALA A 248 -2.60 5.25 21.32
C ALA A 248 -1.76 6.31 20.59
N ILE A 249 -2.14 6.67 19.36
CA ILE A 249 -1.51 7.75 18.58
C ILE A 249 -1.66 9.07 19.32
N GLU A 250 -2.86 9.37 19.84
CA GLU A 250 -3.12 10.61 20.56
C GLU A 250 -2.36 10.68 21.88
N SER A 251 -2.37 9.59 22.66
CA SER A 251 -1.60 9.48 23.90
C SER A 251 -0.10 9.73 23.67
N ARG A 252 0.49 9.19 22.59
CA ARG A 252 1.90 9.41 22.26
C ARG A 252 2.22 10.86 21.93
N LYS A 253 1.32 11.56 21.23
CA LYS A 253 1.49 13.00 20.92
C LYS A 253 1.47 13.85 22.20
N THR A 254 0.50 13.62 23.08
CA THR A 254 0.32 14.38 24.33
C THR A 254 1.53 14.25 25.27
N ASN A 255 2.17 13.08 25.30
CA ASN A 255 3.37 12.85 26.10
C ASN A 255 4.65 13.50 25.52
N ASN A 256 4.55 14.28 24.43
CA ASN A 256 5.69 14.87 23.71
C ASN A 256 6.78 13.87 23.27
N VAL A 257 6.45 12.57 23.23
CA VAL A 257 7.37 11.52 22.76
C VAL A 257 7.31 11.48 21.24
N ARG A 258 8.05 12.39 20.61
CA ARG A 258 8.21 12.40 19.15
C ARG A 258 9.18 11.30 18.71
N MET A 259 8.87 10.65 17.60
CA MET A 259 9.85 9.79 16.93
C MET A 259 11.10 10.61 16.59
N THR A 260 12.27 10.02 16.82
CA THR A 260 13.52 10.71 16.51
C THR A 260 13.62 10.93 15.00
N LYS A 261 13.79 12.19 14.57
CA LYS A 261 14.10 12.52 13.17
C LYS A 261 15.57 12.25 12.81
N GLN A 262 16.36 11.76 13.77
CA GLN A 262 17.76 11.45 13.55
C GLN A 262 17.90 10.28 12.56
N ASN A 263 18.81 10.45 11.61
CA ASN A 263 19.13 9.44 10.59
C ASN A 263 19.62 8.15 11.26
N LEU A 264 18.94 7.03 11.00
CA LEU A 264 19.29 5.74 11.61
C LEU A 264 20.61 5.24 11.07
N PHE A 265 20.91 5.44 9.79
CA PHE A 265 22.19 4.99 9.23
C PHE A 265 23.40 5.72 9.82
N THR A 266 23.27 6.99 10.20
CA THR A 266 24.30 7.68 10.99
C THR A 266 24.48 6.99 12.34
N ARG A 267 23.38 6.66 13.03
CA ARG A 267 23.42 5.99 14.34
C ARG A 267 23.98 4.57 14.24
N ILE A 268 23.61 3.81 13.20
CA ILE A 268 24.13 2.47 12.91
C ILE A 268 25.64 2.52 12.77
N ARG A 269 26.16 3.40 11.89
CA ARG A 269 27.60 3.56 11.68
C ARG A 269 28.34 3.94 12.97
N SER A 270 27.76 4.83 13.77
CA SER A 270 28.36 5.22 15.05
C SER A 270 28.44 4.08 16.04
N ILE A 271 27.41 3.22 16.14
CA ILE A 271 27.41 2.05 17.03
C ILE A 271 28.38 0.98 16.52
N GLU A 272 28.35 0.66 15.22
CA GLU A 272 29.28 -0.29 14.60
C GLU A 272 30.74 0.13 14.81
N ALA A 273 31.03 1.43 14.67
CA ALA A 273 32.37 1.98 14.94
C ALA A 273 32.78 1.83 16.42
N LEU A 274 31.86 2.05 17.37
CA LEU A 274 32.12 1.86 18.79
C LEU A 274 32.37 0.37 19.14
N ASP A 275 31.61 -0.55 18.55
CA ASP A 275 31.79 -1.98 18.78
C ASP A 275 33.11 -2.49 18.16
N ALA A 276 33.48 -1.99 16.98
CA ALA A 276 34.78 -2.27 16.37
C ALA A 276 35.96 -1.77 17.24
N LEU A 277 35.83 -0.58 17.86
CA LEU A 277 36.84 -0.05 18.79
C LEU A 277 36.97 -0.90 20.06
N LYS A 278 35.85 -1.34 20.64
CA LYS A 278 35.85 -2.24 21.81
C LYS A 278 36.44 -3.60 21.48
N HIS A 279 36.13 -4.15 20.30
CA HIS A 279 36.69 -5.41 19.85
C HIS A 279 38.22 -5.33 19.68
N ASN A 280 38.72 -4.27 19.04
CA ASN A 280 40.15 -4.05 18.90
C ASN A 280 40.87 -3.88 20.26
N GLN A 281 40.24 -3.21 21.24
CA GLN A 281 40.80 -3.08 22.59
C GLN A 281 40.84 -4.41 23.36
N MET A 282 39.91 -5.33 23.12
CA MET A 282 39.91 -6.66 23.75
C MET A 282 40.90 -7.65 23.12
N VAL A 283 41.22 -7.49 21.84
CA VAL A 283 42.20 -8.36 21.15
C VAL A 283 43.65 -7.89 21.35
N SER A 284 43.85 -6.65 21.81
CA SER A 284 45.16 -6.07 22.13
C SER A 284 45.63 -6.26 23.58
N VAL A 285 44.98 -7.15 24.35
CA VAL A 285 45.34 -7.54 25.73
C VAL A 285 45.65 -9.03 25.73
#